data_AF-A0A2Y9C3D5-F1
#
_entry.id   AF-A0A2Y9C3D5-F1
#
_cell.length_a   1.000
_cell.length_b   1.000
_cell.length_c   1.000
_cell.angle_alpha   90.00
_cell.angle_beta   90.00
_cell.angle_gamma   90.00
#
_symmetry.space_group_name_H-M   'P 1'
#
loop_
_entity.id
_entity.type
_entity.pdbx_description
1 polymer ?
#
loop_
_entity_poly.entity_id
_entity_poly.type
_entity_poly.pdbx_seq_one_letter_code
_entity_poly.pdbx_strand_id
1 'polypeptide(L)'
;MKEHDLNPRRRRRFVRTTDSDHDSPIFPFVAKGSEVHGPEQLCVTDLIYVPITGGFAYAALILDASSRRVVGYAIGRSINARLGVTALR
;
A
#
# COMPACT_ATOMS: atom_id res chain seq x y z
N MET A 1 4.67 14.87 34.31
CA MET A 1 3.84 14.69 33.09
C MET A 1 2.61 13.83 33.36
N LYS A 2 2.75 12.53 33.69
CA LYS A 2 1.63 11.70 34.21
C LYS A 2 1.11 12.19 35.57
N GLU A 3 1.99 12.68 36.41
CA GLU A 3 1.68 13.21 37.76
C GLU A 3 0.84 14.49 37.77
N HIS A 4 0.69 15.15 36.61
CA HIS A 4 -0.14 16.35 36.44
C HIS A 4 -1.33 16.12 35.51
N ASP A 5 -1.69 14.85 35.24
CA ASP A 5 -2.78 14.48 34.33
C ASP A 5 -2.67 15.09 32.92
N LEU A 6 -1.45 15.47 32.51
CA LEU A 6 -1.19 16.04 31.21
C LEU A 6 -1.11 14.91 30.18
N ASN A 7 -2.06 14.89 29.25
CA ASN A 7 -2.08 13.95 28.13
C ASN A 7 -1.61 14.65 26.84
N PRO A 8 -0.29 14.77 26.59
CA PRO A 8 0.21 15.45 25.41
C PRO A 8 -0.24 14.70 24.16
N ARG A 9 -1.04 15.37 23.31
CA ARG A 9 -1.45 14.81 22.02
C ARG A 9 -0.20 14.56 21.20
N ARG A 10 0.14 13.28 20.98
CA ARG A 10 1.26 12.89 20.14
C ARG A 10 0.98 13.39 18.73
N ARG A 11 1.71 14.41 18.30
CA ARG A 11 1.54 14.98 16.95
C ARG A 11 1.88 13.88 15.95
N ARG A 12 0.88 13.38 15.21
CA ARG A 12 1.10 12.36 14.19
C ARG A 12 1.94 12.98 13.07
N ARG A 13 3.17 12.51 12.88
CA ARG A 13 3.98 12.88 11.72
C ARG A 13 3.33 12.26 10.50
N PHE A 14 2.76 13.08 9.62
CA PHE A 14 2.25 12.63 8.34
C PHE A 14 3.39 12.68 7.33
N VAL A 15 3.63 11.58 6.63
CA VAL A 15 4.59 11.51 5.52
C VAL A 15 3.77 11.34 4.25
N ARG A 16 3.95 12.23 3.29
CA ARG A 16 3.35 12.09 1.96
C ARG A 16 4.12 10.99 1.23
N THR A 17 3.48 9.83 1.06
CA THR A 17 4.08 8.66 0.40
C THR A 17 3.86 8.63 -1.10
N THR A 18 2.92 9.45 -1.61
CA THR A 18 2.61 9.56 -3.04
C THR A 18 3.03 10.93 -3.53
N ASP A 19 3.82 10.95 -4.59
CA ASP A 19 4.07 12.16 -5.34
C ASP A 19 3.10 12.20 -6.52
N SER A 20 2.25 13.23 -6.57
CA SER A 20 1.31 13.44 -7.68
C SER A 20 1.75 14.59 -8.58
N ASP A 21 2.87 15.23 -8.26
CA ASP A 21 3.48 16.33 -9.01
C ASP A 21 4.71 15.79 -9.76
N HIS A 22 4.47 14.91 -10.74
CA HIS A 22 5.51 14.25 -11.53
C HIS A 22 5.15 14.23 -13.01
N ASP A 23 6.16 14.16 -13.88
CA ASP A 23 5.99 14.19 -15.35
C ASP A 23 5.61 12.82 -15.96
N SER A 24 5.26 11.82 -15.14
CA SER A 24 4.93 10.48 -15.65
C SER A 24 3.44 10.38 -16.02
N PRO A 25 3.04 9.45 -16.91
CA PRO A 25 1.65 9.30 -17.31
C PRO A 25 0.73 9.09 -16.10
N ILE A 26 -0.34 9.89 -16.04
CA ILE A 26 -1.41 9.75 -15.05
C ILE A 26 -2.52 8.92 -15.69
N PHE A 27 -2.83 7.77 -15.09
CA PHE A 27 -3.87 6.87 -15.56
C PHE A 27 -5.22 7.19 -14.89
N PRO A 28 -6.35 7.14 -15.63
CA PRO A 28 -7.66 7.36 -15.04
C PRO A 28 -7.99 6.27 -14.02
N PHE A 29 -8.74 6.63 -12.98
CA PHE A 29 -9.24 5.64 -12.03
C PHE A 29 -10.42 4.88 -12.63
N VAL A 30 -10.11 3.79 -13.34
CA VAL A 30 -11.09 2.99 -14.09
C VAL A 30 -12.12 2.27 -13.22
N ALA A 31 -11.79 1.96 -11.97
CA ALA A 31 -12.70 1.28 -11.04
C ALA A 31 -13.66 2.24 -10.29
N LYS A 32 -13.70 3.53 -10.70
CA LYS A 32 -14.56 4.52 -10.05
C LYS A 32 -16.03 4.20 -10.30
N GLY A 33 -16.77 3.93 -9.23
CA GLY A 33 -18.20 3.60 -9.30
C GLY A 33 -18.48 2.15 -9.69
N SER A 34 -17.45 1.29 -9.75
CA SER A 34 -17.63 -0.14 -9.94
C SER A 34 -18.14 -0.79 -8.64
N GLU A 35 -19.19 -1.60 -8.74
CA GLU A 35 -19.64 -2.48 -7.66
C GLU A 35 -18.96 -3.85 -7.80
N VAL A 36 -18.49 -4.40 -6.68
CA VAL A 36 -17.84 -5.72 -6.63
C VAL A 36 -18.83 -6.71 -6.04
N HIS A 37 -19.29 -7.65 -6.86
CA HIS A 37 -20.30 -8.65 -6.48
C HIS A 37 -19.69 -10.04 -6.21
N GLY A 38 -18.42 -10.26 -6.55
CA GLY A 38 -17.76 -11.55 -6.37
C GLY A 38 -16.24 -11.50 -6.56
N PRO A 39 -15.57 -12.63 -6.33
CA PRO A 39 -14.12 -12.74 -6.51
C PRO A 39 -13.74 -12.57 -7.99
N GLU A 40 -12.46 -12.22 -8.22
CA GLU A 40 -11.81 -12.08 -9.53
C GLU A 40 -12.34 -10.93 -10.39
N GLN A 41 -13.22 -10.08 -9.87
CA GLN A 41 -13.79 -8.93 -10.58
C GLN A 41 -12.93 -7.67 -10.50
N LEU A 42 -12.25 -7.47 -9.38
CA LEU A 42 -11.40 -6.30 -9.14
C LEU A 42 -10.25 -6.71 -8.23
N CYS A 43 -9.03 -6.37 -8.64
CA CYS A 43 -7.86 -6.47 -7.78
C CYS A 43 -7.51 -5.09 -7.22
N VAL A 44 -7.21 -5.04 -5.92
CA VAL A 44 -6.62 -3.87 -5.27
C VAL A 44 -5.18 -4.20 -4.90
N THR A 45 -4.33 -3.19 -4.84
CA THR A 45 -2.91 -3.38 -4.51
C THR A 45 -2.56 -2.58 -3.27
N ASP A 46 -1.64 -3.13 -2.48
CA ASP A 46 -1.07 -2.46 -1.32
C ASP A 46 0.45 -2.60 -1.31
N LEU A 47 1.13 -1.57 -0.80
CA LEU A 47 2.59 -1.48 -0.72
C LEU A 47 2.98 -1.17 0.72
N ILE A 48 3.53 -2.16 1.40
CA ILE A 48 3.81 -2.08 2.83
C ILE A 48 5.30 -2.27 3.15
N TYR A 49 5.71 -1.67 4.26
CA TYR A 49 7.04 -1.85 4.84
C TYR A 49 6.94 -2.92 5.93
N VAL A 50 7.68 -4.02 5.75
CA VAL A 50 7.75 -5.12 6.70
C VAL A 50 9.05 -4.97 7.50
N PRO A 51 8.99 -4.70 8.82
CA PRO A 51 10.19 -4.64 9.64
C PRO A 51 10.83 -6.03 9.73
N ILE A 52 12.15 -6.07 9.59
CA ILE A 52 12.96 -7.29 9.69
C ILE A 52 14.19 -7.01 10.55
N THR A 53 14.88 -8.06 10.99
CA THR A 53 16.17 -7.89 11.64
C THR A 53 17.13 -7.15 10.69
N GLY A 54 17.65 -6.00 11.13
CA GLY A 54 18.55 -5.17 10.33
C GLY A 54 17.87 -4.20 9.37
N GLY A 55 16.56 -3.95 9.47
CA GLY A 55 15.89 -2.87 8.73
C GLY A 55 14.45 -3.18 8.34
N PHE A 56 14.12 -2.99 7.07
CA PHE A 56 12.81 -3.27 6.50
C PHE A 56 12.93 -3.87 5.09
N ALA A 57 11.92 -4.64 4.71
CA ALA A 57 11.66 -5.04 3.34
C ALA A 57 10.37 -4.37 2.85
N TYR A 58 10.20 -4.27 1.53
CA TYR A 58 8.97 -3.82 0.91
C TYR A 58 8.19 -5.04 0.42
N ALA A 59 6.91 -5.10 0.70
CA ALA A 59 6.00 -6.08 0.13
C ALA A 59 4.99 -5.36 -0.77
N ALA A 60 4.88 -5.80 -2.01
CA ALA A 60 3.79 -5.46 -2.90
C ALA A 60 2.79 -6.62 -2.87
N LEU A 61 1.54 -6.31 -2.55
CA LEU A 61 0.46 -7.29 -2.42
C LEU A 61 -0.63 -6.97 -3.42
N ILE A 62 -1.14 -8.00 -4.10
CA ILE A 62 -2.34 -7.94 -4.94
C ILE A 62 -3.42 -8.73 -4.23
N LEU A 63 -4.53 -8.06 -3.96
CA LEU A 63 -5.65 -8.58 -3.22
C LEU A 63 -6.87 -8.62 -4.14
N ASP A 64 -7.59 -9.73 -4.12
CA ASP A 64 -8.95 -9.76 -4.65
C ASP A 64 -9.85 -8.86 -3.79
N ALA A 65 -10.59 -7.94 -4.42
CA ALA A 65 -11.36 -6.92 -3.72
C ALA A 65 -12.54 -7.51 -2.93
N SER A 66 -13.11 -8.62 -3.40
CA SER A 66 -14.25 -9.29 -2.76
C SER A 66 -13.82 -10.16 -1.58
N SER A 67 -12.92 -11.11 -1.84
CA SER A 67 -12.51 -12.14 -0.88
C SER A 67 -11.37 -11.71 0.04
N ARG A 68 -10.68 -10.60 -0.28
CA ARG A 68 -9.46 -10.13 0.40
C ARG A 68 -8.30 -11.13 0.38
N ARG A 69 -8.36 -12.16 -0.46
CA ARG A 69 -7.27 -13.11 -0.63
C ARG A 69 -6.11 -12.45 -1.36
N VAL A 70 -4.89 -12.77 -0.93
CA VAL A 70 -3.67 -12.43 -1.68
C VAL A 70 -3.63 -13.31 -2.92
N VAL A 71 -3.77 -12.69 -4.09
CA VAL A 71 -3.74 -13.37 -5.40
C VAL A 71 -2.40 -13.20 -6.12
N GLY A 72 -1.54 -12.31 -5.63
CA GLY A 72 -0.18 -12.10 -6.12
C GLY A 72 0.64 -11.31 -5.10
N TYR A 73 1.95 -11.55 -5.04
CA TYR A 73 2.83 -10.81 -4.14
C TYR A 73 4.28 -10.81 -4.61
N ALA A 74 5.02 -9.80 -4.18
CA ALA A 74 6.48 -9.77 -4.31
C ALA A 74 7.10 -9.05 -3.12
N ILE A 75 8.32 -9.45 -2.76
CA ILE A 75 9.10 -8.84 -1.68
C ILE A 75 10.42 -8.33 -2.26
N GLY A 76 10.82 -7.13 -1.87
CA GLY A 76 12.04 -6.50 -2.35
C GLY A 76 12.71 -5.61 -1.32
N ARG A 77 13.95 -5.19 -1.63
CA ARG A 77 14.74 -4.27 -0.80
C ARG A 77 14.54 -2.80 -1.19
N SER A 78 13.77 -2.52 -2.25
CA SER A 78 13.51 -1.18 -2.76
C SER A 78 12.11 -1.09 -3.35
N ILE A 79 11.47 0.07 -3.21
CA ILE A 79 10.19 0.37 -3.87
C ILE A 79 10.45 0.86 -5.30
N ASN A 80 10.13 0.02 -6.28
CA ASN A 80 10.30 0.34 -7.69
C ASN A 80 9.24 -0.37 -8.55
N ALA A 81 9.12 0.03 -9.83
CA ALA A 81 8.15 -0.55 -10.76
C ALA A 81 8.32 -2.08 -10.92
N ARG A 82 9.55 -2.59 -10.83
CA ARG A 82 9.83 -4.02 -10.94
C ARG A 82 9.19 -4.82 -9.81
N LEU A 83 9.19 -4.30 -8.59
CA LEU A 83 8.52 -4.94 -7.46
C LEU A 83 7.02 -5.13 -7.73
N GLY A 84 6.35 -4.07 -8.21
CA GLY A 84 4.93 -4.13 -8.57
C GLY A 84 4.64 -5.10 -9.71
N VAL A 85 5.42 -5.05 -10.79
CA VAL A 85 5.27 -5.97 -11.94
C VAL A 85 5.53 -7.43 -11.54
N THR A 86 6.44 -7.67 -10.60
CA THR A 86 6.71 -9.04 -10.12
C THR A 86 5.53 -9.60 -9.34
N ALA A 87 4.79 -8.77 -8.60
CA ALA A 87 3.60 -9.20 -7.88
C ALA A 87 2.42 -9.57 -8.81
N LEU A 88 2.44 -9.11 -10.07
CA LEU A 88 1.43 -9.40 -11.10
C LEU A 88 1.67 -10.72 -11.88
N ARG A 89 2.82 -11.37 -11.68
CA ARG A 89 3.17 -12.63 -12.32
C ARG A 89 2.80 -13.81 -11.44
#